data_AF-A0A368FZA0-F1
#
_entry.id   AF-A0A368FZA0-F1
#
_cell.length_a   1.000
_cell.length_b   1.000
_cell.length_c   1.000
_cell.angle_alpha   90.00
_cell.angle_beta   90.00
_cell.angle_gamma   90.00
#
_symmetry.space_group_name_H-M   'P 1'
#
loop_
_entity.id
_entity.type
_entity.pdbx_description
1 polymer ?
#
loop_
_entity_poly.entity_id
_entity_poly.type
_entity_poly.pdbx_seq_one_letter_code
_entity_poly.pdbx_strand_id
1 'polypeptide(L)'
;MYSKVFFTFAVIHAVFAIWPKEIMPGESAALDFIMRVSRLTITDLNYIQNLEFLGKSEDAILEKAKNDDPILYEKMVHFLTKYNKLSEEADKYMNEVFRVAMEQAKWFQSEQYFTPEQIAEAIKVVGKLKDLPVHAELVKMFPDIEAPAPLAGQK
;
A
#
# COMPACT_ATOMS: atom_id res chain seq x y z
N MET A 1 8.09 9.89 12.54
CA MET A 1 7.93 9.89 11.07
C MET A 1 7.09 8.68 10.66
N TYR A 2 5.95 8.47 11.34
CA TYR A 2 4.97 7.43 11.03
C TYR A 2 3.79 8.01 10.24
N SER A 3 3.56 9.33 10.42
CA SER A 3 2.39 10.15 10.00
C SER A 3 1.93 10.06 8.55
N LYS A 4 2.80 9.63 7.63
CA LYS A 4 2.51 9.64 6.19
C LYS A 4 2.09 8.27 5.69
N VAL A 5 2.47 7.20 6.38
CA VAL A 5 2.31 5.85 5.84
C VAL A 5 0.95 5.25 6.22
N PHE A 6 0.46 5.46 7.46
CA PHE A 6 -0.91 5.03 7.80
C PHE A 6 -1.98 5.85 7.11
N PHE A 7 -1.76 7.16 6.93
CA PHE A 7 -2.61 7.99 6.10
C PHE A 7 -2.70 7.45 4.66
N THR A 8 -1.60 6.91 4.13
CA THR A 8 -1.62 6.25 2.83
C THR A 8 -2.51 5.00 2.85
N PHE A 9 -2.39 4.16 3.87
CA PHE A 9 -3.20 2.95 4.01
C PHE A 9 -4.70 3.23 4.19
N ALA A 10 -5.06 4.27 4.94
CA ALA A 10 -6.46 4.66 5.13
C ALA A 10 -7.11 5.25 3.88
N VAL A 11 -6.33 5.89 3.01
CA VAL A 11 -6.81 6.40 1.71
C VAL A 11 -6.92 5.26 0.69
N ILE A 12 -5.95 4.34 0.67
CA ILE A 12 -5.92 3.18 -0.24
C ILE A 12 -7.12 2.25 -0.02
N HIS A 13 -7.56 2.10 1.23
CA HIS A 13 -8.79 1.39 1.59
C HIS A 13 -9.97 1.70 0.68
N ALA A 14 -10.22 2.98 0.39
CA ALA A 14 -11.44 3.42 -0.28
C ALA A 14 -11.60 2.76 -1.65
N VAL A 15 -10.48 2.53 -2.36
CA VAL A 15 -10.48 1.84 -3.65
C VAL A 15 -10.78 0.36 -3.49
N PHE A 16 -10.14 -0.31 -2.55
CA PHE A 16 -10.27 -1.74 -2.35
C PHE A 16 -11.60 -2.15 -1.69
N ALA A 17 -12.22 -1.27 -0.90
CA ALA A 17 -13.55 -1.51 -0.34
C ALA A 17 -14.66 -1.49 -1.41
N ILE A 18 -14.46 -0.71 -2.48
CA ILE A 18 -15.32 -0.70 -3.67
C ILE A 18 -15.05 -1.96 -4.52
N TRP A 19 -13.86 -2.56 -4.39
CA TRP A 19 -13.43 -3.76 -5.11
C TRP A 19 -13.31 -5.01 -4.21
N PRO A 20 -14.43 -5.57 -3.72
CA PRO A 20 -14.36 -6.63 -2.71
C PRO A 20 -13.81 -7.97 -3.22
N LYS A 21 -13.51 -8.17 -4.52
CA LYS A 21 -13.23 -9.53 -5.04
C LYS A 21 -12.16 -9.75 -6.10
N GLU A 22 -11.70 -8.78 -6.89
CA GLU A 22 -10.71 -9.04 -7.95
C GLU A 22 -9.86 -7.81 -8.18
N ILE A 23 -8.54 -7.90 -7.97
CA ILE A 23 -7.59 -6.93 -8.55
C ILE A 23 -7.50 -7.31 -10.02
N MET A 24 -8.18 -6.58 -10.93
CA MET A 24 -8.09 -6.94 -12.34
C MET A 24 -6.75 -6.50 -12.93
N PRO A 25 -6.15 -7.33 -13.80
CA PRO A 25 -5.04 -6.89 -14.64
C PRO A 25 -5.44 -5.66 -15.47
N GLY A 26 -4.82 -4.50 -15.18
CA GLY A 26 -5.17 -3.20 -15.78
C GLY A 26 -5.53 -2.11 -14.76
N GLU A 27 -5.69 -2.47 -13.49
CA GLU A 27 -5.90 -1.53 -12.38
C GLU A 27 -4.57 -0.99 -11.83
N SER A 28 -4.63 0.04 -10.98
CA SER A 28 -3.47 0.77 -10.46
C SER A 28 -2.36 -0.15 -9.93
N ALA A 29 -1.28 -0.29 -10.70
CA ALA A 29 -0.11 -1.05 -10.29
C ALA A 29 0.50 -0.51 -8.98
N ALA A 30 0.36 0.79 -8.70
CA ALA A 30 0.87 1.42 -7.48
C ALA A 30 0.06 0.98 -6.25
N LEU A 31 -1.27 0.85 -6.36
CA LEU A 31 -2.12 0.35 -5.28
C LEU A 31 -1.80 -1.10 -4.96
N ASP A 32 -1.75 -1.97 -5.97
CA ASP A 32 -1.36 -3.38 -5.81
C ASP A 32 0.04 -3.52 -5.19
N PHE A 33 1.00 -2.71 -5.64
CA PHE A 33 2.35 -2.71 -5.09
C PHE A 33 2.35 -2.46 -3.58
N ILE A 34 1.59 -1.46 -3.12
CA ILE A 34 1.53 -1.12 -1.70
C ILE A 34 0.86 -2.22 -0.88
N MET A 35 -0.14 -2.90 -1.43
CA MET A 35 -0.73 -4.06 -0.78
C MET A 35 0.31 -5.17 -0.57
N ARG A 36 1.12 -5.47 -1.59
CA ARG A 36 2.19 -6.48 -1.50
C ARG A 36 3.31 -6.08 -0.54
N VAL A 37 3.71 -4.81 -0.53
CA VAL A 37 4.70 -4.29 0.42
C VAL A 37 4.21 -4.41 1.86
N SER A 38 2.97 -3.98 2.11
CA SER A 38 2.43 -3.87 3.47
C SER A 38 1.92 -5.19 4.04
N ARG A 39 1.50 -6.12 3.16
CA ARG A 39 0.76 -7.34 3.52
C ARG A 39 -0.53 -7.07 4.32
N LEU A 40 -1.01 -5.83 4.29
CA LEU A 40 -2.31 -5.48 4.85
C LEU A 40 -3.39 -6.01 3.92
N THR A 41 -4.42 -6.59 4.51
CA THR A 41 -5.64 -7.02 3.82
C THR A 41 -6.61 -5.87 3.73
N ILE A 42 -7.65 -6.01 2.91
CA ILE A 42 -8.74 -5.03 2.86
C ILE A 42 -9.33 -4.82 4.27
N THR A 43 -9.57 -5.90 5.03
CA THR A 43 -10.07 -5.82 6.42
C THR A 43 -9.15 -5.02 7.33
N ASP A 44 -7.83 -5.21 7.22
CA ASP A 44 -6.84 -4.44 7.96
C ASP A 44 -6.94 -2.94 7.64
N LEU A 45 -7.06 -2.60 6.35
CA LEU A 45 -7.21 -1.23 5.89
C LEU A 45 -8.53 -0.60 6.34
N ASN A 46 -9.64 -1.36 6.33
CA ASN A 46 -10.94 -0.91 6.86
C ASN A 46 -10.81 -0.52 8.33
N TYR A 47 -10.12 -1.35 9.11
CA TYR A 47 -9.94 -1.11 10.54
C TYR A 47 -9.15 0.18 10.78
N ILE A 48 -8.02 0.36 10.08
CA ILE A 48 -7.18 1.56 10.18
C ILE A 48 -7.98 2.81 9.80
N GLN A 49 -8.67 2.79 8.66
CA GLN A 49 -9.46 3.92 8.19
C GLN A 49 -10.56 4.31 9.18
N ASN A 50 -11.29 3.35 9.73
CA ASN A 50 -12.34 3.63 10.72
C ASN A 50 -11.79 4.33 11.95
N LEU A 51 -10.60 3.94 12.42
CA LEU A 51 -9.98 4.60 13.57
C LEU A 51 -9.48 6.00 13.24
N GLU A 52 -8.93 6.22 12.04
CA GLU A 52 -8.57 7.56 11.57
C GLU A 52 -9.81 8.46 11.43
N PHE A 53 -10.91 7.95 10.88
CA PHE A 53 -12.19 8.67 10.78
C PHE A 53 -12.72 9.10 12.16
N LEU A 54 -12.49 8.28 13.19
CA LEU A 54 -12.82 8.60 14.59
C LEU A 54 -11.81 9.55 15.26
N GLY A 55 -10.88 10.13 14.50
CA GLY A 55 -9.89 11.10 14.96
C GLY A 55 -8.78 10.48 15.82
N LYS A 56 -8.51 9.18 15.70
CA LYS A 56 -7.39 8.55 16.42
C LYS A 56 -6.06 8.91 15.75
N SER A 57 -5.08 9.28 16.56
CA SER A 57 -3.69 9.40 16.11
C SER A 57 -3.11 8.02 15.80
N GLU A 58 -2.03 7.98 15.03
CA GLU A 58 -1.38 6.72 14.65
C GLU A 58 -0.91 5.89 15.84
N ASP A 59 -0.31 6.52 16.84
CA ASP A 59 0.10 5.84 18.07
C ASP A 59 -1.12 5.22 18.77
N ALA A 60 -2.26 5.90 18.75
CA ALA A 60 -3.51 5.37 19.30
C ALA A 60 -4.09 4.24 18.45
N ILE A 61 -3.91 4.26 17.12
CA ILE A 61 -4.29 3.17 16.23
C ILE A 61 -3.43 1.94 16.49
N LEU A 62 -2.10 2.11 16.61
CA LEU A 62 -1.17 1.03 16.95
C LEU A 62 -1.49 0.42 18.32
N GLU A 63 -1.67 1.24 19.34
CA GLU A 63 -2.02 0.75 20.68
C GLU A 63 -3.40 0.08 20.70
N LYS A 64 -4.36 0.56 19.90
CA LYS A 64 -5.67 -0.08 19.78
C LYS A 64 -5.59 -1.42 19.04
N ALA A 65 -4.86 -1.48 17.93
CA ALA A 65 -4.58 -2.72 17.21
C ALA A 65 -3.89 -3.74 18.11
N LYS A 66 -2.90 -3.33 18.92
CA LYS A 66 -2.21 -4.23 19.86
C LYS A 66 -3.16 -4.96 20.81
N ASN A 67 -4.25 -4.30 21.22
CA ASN A 67 -5.24 -4.85 22.15
C ASN A 67 -6.37 -5.60 21.43
N ASP A 68 -6.87 -5.07 20.32
CA ASP A 68 -8.06 -5.57 19.63
C ASP A 68 -7.75 -6.60 18.54
N ASP A 69 -6.62 -6.45 17.85
CA ASP A 69 -6.15 -7.30 16.75
C ASP A 69 -4.61 -7.40 16.73
N PRO A 70 -4.03 -8.31 17.54
CA PRO A 70 -2.58 -8.47 17.62
C PRO A 70 -1.91 -8.82 16.29
N ILE A 71 -2.62 -9.47 15.36
CA ILE A 71 -2.08 -9.85 14.05
C ILE A 71 -1.90 -8.59 13.19
N LEU A 72 -2.92 -7.71 13.17
CA LEU A 72 -2.81 -6.41 12.50
C LEU A 72 -1.66 -5.59 13.08
N TYR A 73 -1.56 -5.53 14.41
CA TYR A 73 -0.46 -4.83 15.09
C TYR A 73 0.91 -5.36 14.64
N GLU A 74 1.11 -6.67 14.60
CA GLU A 74 2.36 -7.27 14.12
C GLU A 74 2.67 -6.89 12.67
N LYS A 75 1.68 -6.93 11.78
CA LYS A 75 1.85 -6.49 10.37
C LYS A 75 2.30 -5.04 10.30
N MET A 76 1.63 -4.15 11.03
CA MET A 76 1.92 -2.71 11.06
C MET A 76 3.34 -2.45 11.57
N VAL A 77 3.70 -3.02 12.72
CA VAL A 77 5.04 -2.85 13.32
C VAL A 77 6.13 -3.43 12.43
N HIS A 78 5.90 -4.60 11.83
CA HIS A 78 6.88 -5.23 10.94
C HIS A 78 7.13 -4.41 9.68
N PHE A 79 6.05 -3.95 9.04
CA PHE A 79 6.14 -3.07 7.89
C PHE A 79 6.91 -1.78 8.25
N LEU A 80 6.54 -1.09 9.33
CA LEU A 80 7.20 0.14 9.77
C LEU A 80 8.68 -0.06 10.10
N THR A 81 9.00 -1.17 10.77
CA THR A 81 10.39 -1.49 11.15
C THR A 81 11.26 -1.69 9.91
N LYS A 82 10.74 -2.33 8.87
CA LYS A 82 11.44 -2.51 7.60
C LYS A 82 11.55 -1.20 6.83
N TYR A 83 10.45 -0.46 6.73
CA TYR A 83 10.37 0.82 6.06
C TYR A 83 11.38 1.83 6.62
N ASN A 84 11.48 1.94 7.94
CA ASN A 84 12.41 2.84 8.62
C ASN A 84 13.89 2.44 8.50
N LYS A 85 14.19 1.24 7.97
CA LYS A 85 15.55 0.75 7.72
C LYS A 85 15.98 0.86 6.25
N LEU A 86 15.10 1.39 5.40
CA LEU A 86 15.42 1.60 4.00
C LEU A 86 16.54 2.63 3.84
N SER A 87 17.38 2.42 2.83
CA SER A 87 18.29 3.44 2.35
C SER A 87 17.51 4.66 1.83
N GLU A 88 18.17 5.81 1.76
CA GLU A 88 17.55 7.04 1.27
C GLU A 88 16.99 6.88 -0.16
N GLU A 89 17.69 6.15 -1.03
CA GLU A 89 17.23 5.87 -2.39
C GLU A 89 16.01 4.93 -2.41
N ALA A 90 16.00 3.91 -1.54
CA ALA A 90 14.87 2.99 -1.43
C ALA A 90 13.64 3.69 -0.82
N ASP A 91 13.82 4.51 0.21
CA ASP A 91 12.76 5.33 0.80
C ASP A 91 12.19 6.33 -0.22
N LYS A 92 13.05 6.98 -1.01
CA LYS A 92 12.62 7.90 -2.07
C LYS A 92 11.75 7.20 -3.12
N TYR A 93 12.16 6.01 -3.56
CA TYR A 93 11.36 5.21 -4.49
C TYR A 93 10.01 4.82 -3.88
N MET A 94 10.02 4.29 -2.66
CA MET A 94 8.80 3.89 -1.96
C MET A 94 7.82 5.07 -1.80
N ASN A 95 8.33 6.25 -1.44
CA ASN A 95 7.54 7.47 -1.34
C ASN A 95 6.96 7.90 -2.71
N GLU A 96 7.66 7.70 -3.82
CA GLU A 96 7.11 7.94 -5.17
C GLU A 96 5.91 7.03 -5.45
N VAL A 97 6.03 5.73 -5.13
CA VAL A 97 4.92 4.78 -5.31
C VAL A 97 3.74 5.12 -4.39
N PHE A 98 4.00 5.42 -3.11
CA PHE A 98 2.97 5.85 -2.17
C PHE A 98 2.21 7.08 -2.65
N ARG A 99 2.92 8.10 -3.16
CA ARG A 99 2.31 9.30 -3.74
C ARG A 99 1.34 8.96 -4.86
N VAL A 100 1.77 8.18 -5.86
CA VAL A 100 0.95 7.80 -7.01
C VAL A 100 -0.30 7.05 -6.56
N ALA A 101 -0.13 6.09 -5.65
CA ALA A 101 -1.26 5.33 -5.12
C ALA A 101 -2.26 6.21 -4.35
N MET A 102 -1.78 7.14 -3.53
CA MET A 102 -2.66 8.09 -2.82
C MET A 102 -3.45 8.97 -3.79
N GLU A 103 -2.80 9.49 -4.83
CA GLU A 103 -3.45 10.32 -5.85
C GLU A 103 -4.52 9.54 -6.59
N GLN A 104 -4.21 8.31 -6.99
CA GLN A 104 -5.17 7.43 -7.67
C GLN A 104 -6.30 7.01 -6.75
N ALA A 105 -6.02 6.70 -5.49
CA ALA A 105 -7.07 6.37 -4.53
C ALA A 105 -8.05 7.52 -4.28
N LYS A 106 -7.56 8.75 -4.16
CA LYS A 106 -8.41 9.95 -4.06
C LYS A 106 -9.26 10.16 -5.32
N TRP A 107 -8.65 10.02 -6.49
CA TRP A 107 -9.35 10.14 -7.76
C TRP A 107 -10.47 9.10 -7.87
N PHE A 108 -10.16 7.85 -7.55
CA PHE A 108 -11.13 6.77 -7.61
C PHE A 108 -12.27 6.96 -6.62
N GLN A 109 -11.98 7.50 -5.42
CA GLN A 109 -13.02 7.84 -4.45
C GLN A 109 -14.06 8.82 -5.02
N SER A 110 -13.66 9.79 -5.85
CA SER A 110 -14.58 10.74 -6.49
C SER A 110 -15.19 10.20 -7.79
N GLU A 111 -14.38 9.62 -8.67
CA GLU A 111 -14.76 9.33 -10.06
C GLU A 111 -15.18 7.88 -10.28
N GLN A 112 -14.79 6.94 -9.40
CA GLN A 112 -15.08 5.51 -9.49
C GLN A 112 -14.45 4.80 -10.71
N TYR A 113 -13.45 5.40 -11.37
CA TYR A 113 -12.63 4.78 -12.42
C TYR A 113 -11.22 5.38 -12.45
N PHE A 114 -10.26 4.69 -13.09
CA PHE A 114 -8.93 5.24 -13.40
C PHE A 114 -8.83 5.64 -14.87
N THR A 115 -8.16 6.75 -15.18
CA THR A 115 -7.87 7.11 -16.58
C THR A 115 -6.74 6.24 -17.15
N PRO A 116 -6.66 6.06 -18.48
CA PRO A 116 -5.54 5.38 -19.12
C PRO A 116 -4.17 5.97 -18.75
N GLU A 117 -4.08 7.29 -18.59
CA GLU A 117 -2.86 7.99 -18.20
C GLU A 117 -2.43 7.64 -16.77
N GLN A 118 -3.38 7.55 -15.84
CA GLN A 118 -3.11 7.11 -14.47
C GLN A 118 -2.63 5.66 -14.42
N ILE A 119 -3.27 4.78 -15.18
CA ILE A 119 -2.85 3.37 -15.30
C ILE A 119 -1.42 3.31 -15.86
N ALA A 120 -1.13 4.06 -16.93
CA ALA A 120 0.19 4.11 -17.54
C ALA A 120 1.26 4.69 -16.59
N GLU A 121 0.95 5.73 -15.82
CA GLU A 121 1.85 6.29 -14.81
C GLU A 121 2.18 5.26 -13.73
N ALA A 122 1.16 4.58 -13.18
CA ALA A 122 1.37 3.56 -12.16
C ALA A 122 2.25 2.41 -12.66
N ILE A 123 1.98 1.91 -13.87
CA ILE A 123 2.80 0.87 -14.50
C ILE A 123 4.23 1.34 -14.69
N LYS A 124 4.42 2.58 -15.18
CA LYS A 124 5.75 3.16 -15.38
C LYS A 124 6.52 3.29 -14.07
N VAL A 125 5.89 3.77 -13.00
CA VAL A 125 6.54 3.99 -11.71
C VAL A 125 6.92 2.66 -11.05
N VAL A 126 6.00 1.70 -11.00
CA VAL A 126 6.27 0.37 -10.44
C VAL A 126 7.28 -0.40 -11.30
N GLY A 127 7.19 -0.30 -12.63
CA GLY A 127 8.06 -0.99 -13.58
C GLY A 127 9.54 -0.61 -13.45
N LYS A 128 9.86 0.60 -12.98
CA LYS A 128 11.25 1.04 -12.73
C LYS A 128 11.98 0.18 -11.70
N LEU A 129 11.26 -0.50 -10.78
CA LEU A 129 11.85 -1.22 -9.65
C LEU A 129 13.02 -2.10 -10.06
N LYS A 130 12.86 -2.87 -11.15
CA LYS A 130 13.86 -3.84 -11.64
C LYS A 130 15.16 -3.20 -12.10
N ASP A 131 15.11 -1.93 -12.51
CA ASP A 131 16.26 -1.20 -13.06
C ASP A 131 16.93 -0.32 -11.99
N LEU A 132 16.38 -0.26 -10.77
CA LEU A 132 16.93 0.56 -9.70
C LEU A 132 18.08 -0.16 -8.95
N PRO A 133 19.16 0.55 -8.56
CA PRO A 133 20.22 -0.01 -7.72
C PRO A 133 19.72 -0.58 -6.39
N VAL A 134 18.59 -0.07 -5.88
CA VAL A 134 17.95 -0.48 -4.63
C VAL A 134 17.03 -1.70 -4.77
N HIS A 135 16.92 -2.30 -5.97
CA HIS A 135 16.06 -3.46 -6.22
C HIS A 135 16.29 -4.58 -5.19
N ALA A 136 17.53 -5.03 -5.03
CA ALA A 136 17.87 -6.13 -4.13
C ALA A 136 17.57 -5.82 -2.66
N GLU A 137 17.72 -4.56 -2.25
CA GLU A 137 17.35 -4.11 -0.91
C GLU A 137 15.85 -4.22 -0.68
N LEU A 138 15.07 -3.66 -1.62
CA LEU A 138 13.61 -3.65 -1.54
C LEU A 138 13.03 -5.06 -1.56
N VAL A 139 13.53 -5.95 -2.42
CA VAL A 139 13.10 -7.36 -2.46
C VAL A 139 13.46 -8.09 -1.16
N LYS A 140 14.64 -7.82 -0.59
CA LYS A 140 15.03 -8.41 0.70
C LYS A 140 14.13 -7.94 1.83
N MET A 141 13.75 -6.65 1.85
CA MET A 141 12.87 -6.10 2.88
C MET A 141 11.42 -6.54 2.69
N PHE A 142 10.94 -6.54 1.45
CA PHE A 142 9.56 -6.82 1.06
C PHE A 142 9.53 -7.87 -0.05
N PRO A 143 9.67 -9.16 0.29
CA PRO A 143 9.83 -10.22 -0.72
C PRO A 143 8.62 -10.39 -1.66
N ASP A 144 7.42 -9.96 -1.22
CA ASP A 144 6.21 -10.11 -2.01
C ASP A 144 6.08 -9.08 -3.14
N ILE A 145 6.97 -8.08 -3.23
CA ILE A 145 6.91 -7.07 -4.30
C ILE A 145 7.25 -7.64 -5.69
N GLU A 146 7.90 -8.80 -5.73
CA GLU A 146 8.12 -9.56 -6.96
C GLU A 146 7.06 -10.63 -7.19
N ALA A 147 6.23 -10.92 -6.19
CA ALA A 147 5.12 -11.85 -6.39
C ALA A 147 4.24 -11.28 -7.51
N PRO A 148 3.87 -12.09 -8.52
CA PRO A 148 2.89 -11.66 -9.50
C PRO A 148 1.65 -11.18 -8.72
N ALA A 149 1.09 -10.03 -9.13
CA ALA A 149 -0.15 -9.54 -8.55
C ALA A 149 -1.13 -10.72 -8.46
N PRO A 150 -1.80 -10.94 -7.31
CA PRO A 150 -2.74 -12.04 -7.21
C PRO A 150 -3.75 -11.86 -8.34
N LEU A 151 -3.72 -12.79 -9.29
CA LEU A 151 -4.56 -12.96 -10.49
C LEU A 151 -3.82 -12.80 -11.85
N ALA A 152 -3.09 -13.85 -12.21
CA ALA A 152 -3.12 -14.38 -13.57
C ALA A 152 -3.50 -15.87 -13.51
N GLY A 153 -4.81 -16.16 -13.52
CA GLY A 153 -5.41 -17.45 -13.88
C GLY A 153 -5.02 -18.71 -13.11
N GLN A 154 -5.88 -19.14 -12.18
CA GLN A 154 -6.24 -20.54 -11.90
C GLN A 154 -7.70 -20.52 -11.41
N LYS A 155 -8.74 -20.92 -12.14
CA LYS A 155 -8.92 -21.88 -13.24
C LYS A 155 -9.90 -21.34 -14.28
#